data_AF-A0A1D9PTL8-F1
#
_entry.id   AF-A0A1D9PTL8-F1
#
_cell.length_a   1.000
_cell.length_b   1.000
_cell.length_c   1.000
_cell.angle_alpha   90.00
_cell.angle_beta   90.00
_cell.angle_gamma   90.00
#
_symmetry.space_group_name_H-M   'P 1'
#
loop_
_entity.id
_entity.type
_entity.pdbx_description
1 polymer ?
#
loop_
_entity_poly.entity_id
_entity_poly.type
_entity_poly.pdbx_seq_one_letter_code
_entity_poly.pdbx_strand_id
1 'polypeptide(L)'
;MVRRKSLKVQEMESRLTETVLEIQNGKYKSSYEAAKELGLSKDTVTRHVKGGSSRSEARQSQQKLSAVQENVLLKWIKQLIISGYSPGHQLLKELAEELRSKQTYNLDCPSFDSLELLPQHLLGYEWVPRFIKRHPHLTVVIGHRIESVRMDGATREICSTWFDTYQKAI
;
A
#
# COMPACT_ATOMS: atom_id res chain seq x y z
N MET A 1 5.57 12.09 -15.52
CA MET A 1 5.68 10.62 -15.66
C MET A 1 6.47 10.00 -14.52
N VAL A 2 5.90 9.00 -13.85
CA VAL A 2 6.58 8.28 -12.75
C VAL A 2 7.55 7.22 -13.32
N ARG A 3 8.86 7.41 -13.19
CA ARG A 3 9.91 6.48 -13.69
C ARG A 3 9.86 5.12 -12.99
N ARG A 4 9.59 4.00 -13.68
CA ARG A 4 9.61 2.63 -13.09
C ARG A 4 11.00 2.26 -12.55
N LYS A 5 11.06 1.53 -11.43
CA LYS A 5 12.33 0.90 -10.96
C LYS A 5 12.68 -0.20 -11.98
N SER A 6 13.96 -0.36 -12.31
CA SER A 6 14.39 -1.49 -13.14
C SER A 6 14.30 -2.80 -12.34
N LEU A 7 13.87 -3.88 -12.99
CA LEU A 7 13.74 -5.21 -12.37
C LEU A 7 15.03 -5.64 -11.66
N LYS A 8 16.18 -5.43 -12.31
CA LYS A 8 17.52 -5.68 -11.74
C LYS A 8 17.74 -5.01 -10.38
N VAL A 9 17.22 -3.78 -10.19
CA VAL A 9 17.40 -3.06 -8.92
C VAL A 9 16.48 -3.60 -7.84
N GLN A 10 15.26 -4.00 -8.19
CA GLN A 10 14.33 -4.62 -7.25
C GLN A 10 14.83 -5.98 -6.77
N GLU A 11 15.36 -6.80 -7.69
CA GLU A 11 15.92 -8.11 -7.37
C GLU A 11 17.19 -8.00 -6.51
N MET A 12 18.04 -7.01 -6.79
CA MET A 12 19.20 -6.73 -5.94
C MET A 12 18.79 -6.26 -4.54
N GLU A 13 17.79 -5.38 -4.43
CA GLU A 13 17.24 -4.94 -3.14
C GLU A 13 16.66 -6.14 -2.35
N SER A 14 15.90 -7.04 -3.00
CA SER A 14 15.33 -8.22 -2.33
C SER A 14 16.41 -9.20 -1.85
N ARG A 15 17.40 -9.50 -2.70
CA ARG A 15 18.54 -10.35 -2.33
C ARG A 15 19.32 -9.76 -1.16
N LEU A 16 19.51 -8.44 -1.12
CA LEU A 16 20.17 -7.77 0.00
C LEU A 16 19.36 -7.92 1.30
N THR A 17 18.03 -7.72 1.25
CA THR A 17 17.19 -7.87 2.44
C THR A 17 17.20 -9.31 2.98
N GLU A 18 17.15 -10.30 2.08
CA GLU A 18 17.26 -11.71 2.43
C GLU A 18 18.62 -12.03 3.06
N THR A 19 19.70 -11.55 2.46
CA THR A 19 21.07 -11.71 2.99
C THR A 19 21.19 -11.19 4.42
N VAL A 20 20.64 -10.01 4.70
CA VAL A 20 20.70 -9.39 6.03
C VAL A 20 19.93 -10.24 7.04
N LEU A 21 18.76 -10.75 6.67
CA LEU A 21 17.97 -11.67 7.52
C LEU A 21 18.74 -12.97 7.80
N GLU A 22 19.37 -13.56 6.78
CA GLU A 22 20.16 -14.78 6.94
C GLU A 22 21.38 -14.58 7.86
N ILE A 23 22.04 -13.42 7.77
CA ILE A 23 23.14 -13.05 8.68
C ILE A 23 22.61 -12.89 10.10
N GLN A 24 21.47 -12.21 10.29
CA GLN A 24 20.83 -12.04 11.60
C GLN A 24 20.41 -13.38 12.22
N ASN A 25 19.96 -14.32 11.39
CA ASN A 25 19.61 -15.68 11.80
C ASN A 25 20.84 -16.59 12.06
N GLY A 26 22.06 -16.08 11.85
CA GLY A 26 23.30 -16.83 12.12
C GLY A 26 23.63 -17.91 11.06
N LYS A 27 23.05 -17.84 9.86
CA LYS A 27 23.30 -18.81 8.78
C LYS A 27 24.73 -18.73 8.23
N TYR A 28 25.34 -17.54 8.28
CA TYR A 28 26.71 -17.30 7.83
C TYR A 28 27.57 -16.81 8.99
N LYS A 29 28.88 -17.13 8.96
CA LYS A 29 29.83 -16.73 10.01
C LYS A 29 30.17 -15.24 9.95
N SER A 30 30.04 -14.63 8.78
CA SER A 30 30.35 -13.22 8.56
C SER A 30 29.58 -12.63 7.39
N SER A 31 29.38 -11.30 7.41
CA SER A 31 28.83 -10.54 6.27
C SER A 31 29.62 -10.74 4.98
N TYR A 32 30.93 -11.02 5.09
CA TYR A 32 31.78 -11.28 3.92
C TYR A 32 31.48 -12.64 3.27
N GLU A 33 31.26 -13.68 4.07
CA GLU A 33 30.91 -15.02 3.59
C GLU A 33 29.56 -14.98 2.88
N ALA A 34 28.55 -14.37 3.52
CA ALA A 34 27.24 -14.17 2.93
C ALA A 34 27.30 -13.39 1.59
N ALA A 35 28.12 -12.34 1.53
CA ALA A 35 28.32 -11.56 0.30
C ALA A 35 28.97 -12.39 -0.82
N LYS A 36 29.93 -13.26 -0.47
CA LYS A 36 30.61 -14.13 -1.43
C LYS A 36 29.68 -15.19 -2.00
N GLU A 37 28.94 -15.89 -1.13
CA GLU A 37 27.96 -16.93 -1.53
C GLU A 37 26.86 -16.36 -2.41
N LEU A 38 26.36 -15.16 -2.08
CA LEU A 38 25.27 -14.51 -2.82
C LEU A 38 25.76 -13.60 -3.95
N GLY A 39 27.07 -13.50 -4.20
CA GLY A 39 27.64 -12.67 -5.27
C GLY A 39 27.34 -11.17 -5.13
N LEU A 40 27.21 -10.67 -3.90
CA LEU A 40 26.94 -9.27 -3.59
C LEU A 40 28.22 -8.53 -3.19
N SER A 41 28.21 -7.20 -3.32
CA SER A 41 29.32 -6.38 -2.81
C SER A 41 29.37 -6.40 -1.29
N LYS A 42 30.54 -6.75 -0.73
CA LYS A 42 30.83 -6.74 0.72
C LYS A 42 30.44 -5.41 1.38
N ASP A 43 30.79 -4.29 0.77
CA ASP A 43 30.54 -2.97 1.34
C ASP A 43 29.04 -2.67 1.41
N THR A 44 28.28 -3.17 0.44
CA THR A 44 26.83 -3.02 0.41
C THR A 44 26.19 -3.85 1.53
N VAL A 45 26.57 -5.13 1.66
CA VAL A 45 26.04 -6.00 2.72
C VAL A 45 26.40 -5.45 4.11
N THR A 46 27.66 -5.07 4.33
CA THR A 46 28.10 -4.52 5.63
C THR A 46 27.42 -3.20 5.97
N ARG A 47 27.20 -2.30 5.00
CA ARG A 47 26.41 -1.07 5.20
C ARG A 47 24.99 -1.39 5.66
N HIS A 48 24.33 -2.38 5.03
CA HIS A 48 22.97 -2.77 5.40
C HIS A 48 22.88 -3.46 6.76
N VAL A 49 23.83 -4.35 7.09
CA VAL A 49 23.91 -4.99 8.42
C VAL A 49 24.10 -3.95 9.53
N LYS A 50 24.83 -2.86 9.27
CA LYS A 50 24.99 -1.72 10.19
C LYS A 50 23.76 -0.80 10.29
N GLY A 51 22.63 -1.17 9.70
CA GLY A 51 21.39 -0.37 9.72
C GLY A 51 21.25 0.64 8.58
N GLY A 52 22.08 0.55 7.54
CA GLY A 52 21.94 1.39 6.35
C GLY A 52 20.62 1.09 5.62
N SER A 53 19.78 2.11 5.46
CA SER A 53 18.49 1.96 4.78
C SER A 53 18.61 1.98 3.25
N SER A 54 17.63 1.35 2.59
CA SER A 54 17.43 1.48 1.15
C SER A 54 16.99 2.89 0.78
N ARG A 55 17.14 3.28 -0.49
CA ARG A 55 16.67 4.60 -0.97
C ARG A 55 15.16 4.76 -0.82
N SER A 56 14.42 3.64 -0.88
CA SER A 56 12.96 3.61 -0.66
C SER A 56 12.60 3.88 0.79
N GLU A 57 13.26 3.18 1.72
CA GLU A 57 13.06 3.34 3.17
C GLU A 57 13.41 4.75 3.62
N ALA A 58 14.56 5.28 3.20
CA ALA A 58 14.98 6.63 3.56
C ALA A 58 13.99 7.72 3.08
N ARG A 59 13.23 7.44 2.02
CA ARG A 59 12.19 8.34 1.49
C ARG A 59 10.81 8.10 2.12
N GLN A 60 10.65 7.08 2.95
CA GLN A 60 9.38 6.77 3.59
C GLN A 60 8.93 7.91 4.52
N SER A 61 9.86 8.54 5.23
CA SER A 61 9.59 9.72 6.08
C SER A 61 9.09 10.94 5.31
N GLN A 62 9.39 11.03 4.01
CA GLN A 62 8.94 12.13 3.14
C GLN A 62 7.55 11.87 2.51
N GLN A 63 6.95 10.71 2.77
CA GLN A 63 5.64 10.38 2.23
C GLN A 63 4.52 11.08 3.00
N LYS A 64 3.40 11.34 2.30
CA LYS A 64 2.21 11.96 2.90
C LYS A 64 1.45 11.04 3.86
N LEU A 65 1.62 9.71 3.70
CA LEU A 65 1.08 8.70 4.61
C LEU A 65 2.23 8.01 5.32
N SER A 66 2.05 7.70 6.60
CA SER A 66 2.97 6.85 7.35
C SER A 66 2.89 5.40 6.88
N ALA A 67 3.91 4.60 7.20
CA ALA A 67 3.94 3.17 6.91
C ALA A 67 2.71 2.45 7.48
N VAL A 68 2.28 2.85 8.68
CA VAL A 68 1.13 2.27 9.38
C VAL A 68 -0.17 2.60 8.63
N GLN A 69 -0.36 3.86 8.24
CA GLN A 69 -1.52 4.29 7.46
C GLN A 69 -1.57 3.58 6.10
N GLU A 70 -0.42 3.46 5.44
CA GLU A 70 -0.31 2.75 4.17
C GLU A 70 -0.73 1.28 4.32
N ASN A 71 -0.32 0.61 5.41
CA ASN A 71 -0.75 -0.76 5.72
C ASN A 71 -2.24 -0.90 6.00
N VAL A 72 -2.85 0.07 6.71
CA VAL A 72 -4.31 0.09 6.93
C VAL A 72 -5.04 0.23 5.60
N LEU A 73 -4.60 1.15 4.74
CA LEU A 73 -5.17 1.34 3.41
C LEU A 73 -5.06 0.06 2.57
N LEU A 74 -3.92 -0.62 2.60
CA LEU A 74 -3.76 -1.92 1.93
C LEU A 74 -4.73 -2.97 2.45
N LYS A 75 -4.99 -2.99 3.76
CA LYS A 75 -5.97 -3.90 4.37
C LYS A 75 -7.37 -3.62 3.86
N TRP A 76 -7.76 -2.35 3.77
CA TRP A 76 -9.05 -1.95 3.21
C TRP A 76 -9.18 -2.31 1.74
N ILE A 77 -8.13 -2.08 0.95
CA ILE A 77 -8.11 -2.47 -0.46
C ILE A 77 -8.28 -3.98 -0.60
N LYS A 78 -7.56 -4.78 0.20
CA LYS A 78 -7.74 -6.24 0.22
C LYS A 78 -9.18 -6.64 0.55
N GLN A 79 -9.81 -5.98 1.51
CA GLN A 79 -11.20 -6.25 1.88
C GLN A 79 -12.17 -5.91 0.73
N LEU A 80 -11.96 -4.80 0.03
CA LEU A 80 -12.73 -4.43 -1.16
C LEU A 80 -12.57 -5.49 -2.27
N ILE A 81 -11.35 -5.99 -2.44
CA ILE A 81 -11.08 -7.03 -3.43
C ILE A 81 -11.79 -8.34 -3.07
N ILE A 82 -11.80 -8.72 -1.79
CA ILE A 82 -12.50 -9.92 -1.30
C ILE A 82 -14.02 -9.79 -1.50
N SER A 83 -14.59 -8.59 -1.30
CA SER A 83 -16.00 -8.34 -1.66
C SER A 83 -16.23 -8.28 -3.18
N GLY A 84 -15.17 -8.35 -3.97
CA GLY A 84 -15.15 -8.29 -5.42
C GLY A 84 -15.46 -6.90 -5.97
N TYR A 85 -15.20 -5.86 -5.18
CA TYR A 85 -15.14 -4.50 -5.65
C TYR A 85 -13.71 -4.15 -6.06
N SER A 86 -13.54 -3.67 -7.29
CA SER A 86 -12.26 -3.14 -7.75
C SER A 86 -12.22 -1.63 -7.51
N PRO A 87 -11.38 -1.14 -6.58
CA PRO A 87 -11.35 0.28 -6.24
C PRO A 87 -10.71 1.10 -7.37
N GLY A 88 -11.46 2.07 -7.88
CA GLY A 88 -10.93 3.07 -8.82
C GLY A 88 -9.91 4.00 -8.17
N HIS A 89 -9.12 4.71 -9.00
CA HIS A 89 -8.10 5.65 -8.52
C HIS A 89 -8.68 6.78 -7.64
N GLN A 90 -9.89 7.25 -7.95
CA GLN A 90 -10.56 8.29 -7.18
C GLN A 90 -10.91 7.79 -5.77
N LEU A 91 -11.54 6.62 -5.67
CA LEU A 91 -11.87 6.03 -4.37
C LEU A 91 -10.63 5.79 -3.51
N LEU A 92 -9.53 5.29 -4.11
CA LEU A 92 -8.26 5.12 -3.40
C LEU A 92 -7.72 6.44 -2.83
N LYS A 93 -7.93 7.53 -3.54
CA LYS A 93 -7.52 8.86 -3.10
C LYS A 93 -8.39 9.33 -1.93
N GLU A 94 -9.70 9.17 -2.03
CA GLU A 94 -10.66 9.51 -0.97
C GLU A 94 -10.36 8.72 0.32
N LEU A 95 -10.17 7.40 0.21
CA LEU A 95 -9.84 6.56 1.37
C LEU A 95 -8.50 6.94 2.02
N ALA A 96 -7.51 7.33 1.21
CA ALA A 96 -6.22 7.78 1.71
C ALA A 96 -6.29 9.15 2.39
N GLU A 97 -7.14 10.05 1.90
CA GLU A 97 -7.42 11.35 2.53
C GLU A 97 -8.15 11.15 3.86
N GLU A 98 -9.16 10.28 3.90
CA GLU A 98 -9.85 9.89 5.13
C GLU A 98 -8.88 9.37 6.19
N LEU A 99 -7.97 8.45 5.84
CA LEU A 99 -6.99 7.93 6.78
C LEU A 99 -6.02 9.00 7.31
N ARG A 100 -5.72 10.01 6.48
CA ARG A 100 -4.86 11.12 6.87
C ARG A 100 -5.58 12.06 7.83
N SER A 101 -6.81 12.46 7.49
CA SER A 101 -7.67 13.30 8.33
C SER A 101 -8.02 12.61 9.65
N LYS A 102 -8.12 11.28 9.63
CA LYS A 102 -8.40 10.48 10.82
C LYS A 102 -7.27 10.45 11.85
N GLN A 103 -6.06 10.78 11.46
CA GLN A 103 -4.94 10.85 12.40
C GLN A 103 -4.83 12.24 13.03
N THR A 104 -5.21 13.30 12.30
CA THR A 104 -5.05 14.69 12.75
C THR A 104 -6.00 15.06 13.88
N TYR A 105 -7.15 14.39 14.03
CA TYR A 105 -8.03 14.63 15.18
C TYR A 105 -7.53 13.99 16.50
N ASN A 106 -6.51 13.13 16.45
CA ASN A 106 -5.96 12.47 17.64
C ASN A 106 -4.73 13.18 18.22
N LEU A 107 -4.30 14.29 17.63
CA LEU A 107 -3.19 15.11 18.12
C LEU A 107 -3.66 16.58 18.15
N ASP A 108 -4.09 17.00 19.34
CA ASP A 108 -4.16 18.39 19.81
C ASP A 108 -4.80 19.44 18.88
N CYS A 109 -6.11 19.65 19.02
CA CYS A 109 -6.76 20.97 19.27
C CYS A 109 -8.31 20.88 19.13
N PRO A 110 -9.09 21.45 20.07
CA PRO A 110 -10.51 21.67 19.90
C PRO A 110 -10.72 23.00 19.17
N SER A 111 -10.79 22.96 17.85
CA SER A 111 -11.51 24.00 17.10
C SER A 111 -12.58 23.31 16.28
N PHE A 112 -13.80 23.41 16.78
CA PHE A 112 -15.01 22.82 16.22
C PHE A 112 -15.52 23.57 14.98
N ASP A 113 -14.78 24.56 14.46
CA ASP A 113 -15.30 25.52 13.46
C ASP A 113 -14.52 25.53 12.14
N SER A 114 -14.00 24.38 11.71
CA SER A 114 -13.38 24.25 10.39
C SER A 114 -13.73 22.91 9.76
N LEU A 115 -15.02 22.73 9.52
CA LEU A 115 -15.57 21.71 8.61
C LEU A 115 -15.51 22.17 7.14
N GLU A 116 -14.61 23.09 6.80
CA GLU A 116 -14.22 23.34 5.41
C GLU A 116 -13.02 22.45 5.09
N LEU A 117 -13.25 21.40 4.31
CA LEU A 117 -12.22 20.63 3.63
C LEU A 117 -11.41 21.57 2.73
N LEU A 118 -10.39 22.19 3.31
CA LEU A 118 -9.53 23.16 2.64
C LEU A 118 -8.81 22.44 1.47
N PRO A 119 -8.82 22.99 0.23
CA PRO A 119 -8.21 22.38 -0.96
C PRO A 119 -6.71 22.06 -0.84
N GLN A 120 -6.06 22.57 0.21
CA GLN A 120 -4.64 22.45 0.51
C GLN A 120 -4.25 21.05 1.03
N HIS A 121 -5.22 20.24 1.48
CA HIS A 121 -4.97 18.93 2.08
C HIS A 121 -5.13 17.75 1.12
N LEU A 122 -5.65 17.98 -0.10
CA LEU A 122 -5.90 16.92 -1.07
C LEU A 122 -4.58 16.27 -1.52
N LEU A 123 -4.59 14.94 -1.60
CA LEU A 123 -3.47 14.19 -2.16
C LEU A 123 -3.28 14.63 -3.62
N GLY A 124 -2.02 14.80 -4.03
CA GLY A 124 -1.74 15.23 -5.40
C GLY A 124 -2.22 14.17 -6.40
N TYR A 125 -2.57 14.56 -7.62
CA TYR A 125 -2.99 13.64 -8.68
C TYR A 125 -1.99 12.48 -8.89
N GLU A 126 -0.69 12.78 -8.79
CA GLU A 126 0.42 11.82 -8.91
C GLU A 126 0.57 10.87 -7.71
N TRP A 127 -0.20 11.05 -6.64
CA TRP A 127 -0.06 10.24 -5.44
C TRP A 127 -0.52 8.79 -5.68
N VAL A 128 -1.70 8.58 -6.28
CA VAL A 128 -2.25 7.24 -6.54
C VAL A 128 -1.33 6.42 -7.46
N PRO A 129 -0.85 6.93 -8.61
CA PRO A 129 0.13 6.22 -9.43
C PRO A 129 1.42 5.86 -8.67
N ARG A 130 1.89 6.75 -7.79
CA ARG A 130 3.07 6.48 -6.95
C ARG A 130 2.79 5.43 -5.88
N PHE A 131 1.59 5.39 -5.31
CA PHE A 131 1.15 4.39 -4.35
C PHE A 131 1.08 3.00 -5.01
N ILE A 132 0.42 2.89 -6.15
CA ILE A 132 0.34 1.64 -6.93
C ILE A 132 1.74 1.14 -7.31
N LYS A 133 2.65 2.05 -7.67
CA LYS A 133 4.03 1.68 -7.99
C LYS A 133 4.80 1.10 -6.78
N ARG A 134 4.50 1.54 -5.55
CA ARG A 134 5.10 0.95 -4.33
C ARG A 134 4.52 -0.43 -4.04
N HIS A 135 3.27 -0.66 -4.45
CA HIS A 135 2.52 -1.88 -4.21
C HIS A 135 2.15 -2.57 -5.53
N PRO A 136 3.13 -3.19 -6.22
CA PRO A 136 2.90 -3.73 -7.56
C PRO A 136 1.77 -4.77 -7.60
N HIS A 137 1.52 -5.48 -6.49
CA HIS A 137 0.42 -6.42 -6.33
C HIS A 137 -0.97 -5.79 -6.56
N LEU A 138 -1.13 -4.48 -6.39
CA LEU A 138 -2.38 -3.77 -6.64
C LEU A 138 -2.62 -3.43 -8.11
N THR A 139 -1.55 -3.40 -8.94
CA THR A 139 -1.65 -2.96 -10.34
C THR A 139 -2.59 -3.86 -11.14
N VAL A 140 -2.53 -5.16 -10.91
CA VAL A 140 -3.39 -6.15 -11.57
C VAL A 140 -4.83 -5.95 -11.11
N VAL A 141 -5.03 -5.71 -9.82
CA VAL A 141 -6.36 -5.69 -9.22
C VAL A 141 -7.18 -4.45 -9.61
N ILE A 142 -6.55 -3.28 -9.62
CA ILE A 142 -7.20 -2.01 -9.93
C ILE A 142 -7.66 -1.94 -11.42
N GLY A 143 -7.03 -2.74 -12.28
CA GLY A 143 -7.39 -2.83 -13.70
C GLY A 143 -8.64 -3.67 -14.00
N HIS A 144 -9.11 -4.48 -13.04
CA HIS A 144 -10.34 -5.25 -13.23
C HIS A 144 -11.56 -4.33 -13.16
N ARG A 145 -12.22 -4.12 -14.30
CA ARG A 145 -13.55 -3.52 -14.34
C ARG A 145 -14.52 -4.51 -13.68
N ILE A 146 -15.53 -4.00 -12.97
CA ILE A 146 -16.61 -4.85 -12.42
C ILE A 146 -17.11 -5.74 -13.56
N GLU A 147 -17.02 -7.06 -13.38
CA GLU A 147 -17.48 -8.03 -14.38
C GLU A 147 -18.94 -7.73 -14.71
N SER A 148 -19.30 -7.62 -15.99
CA SER A 148 -20.68 -7.33 -16.41
C SER A 148 -21.67 -8.31 -15.81
N VAL A 149 -21.24 -9.55 -15.58
CA VAL A 149 -22.01 -10.62 -14.92
C VAL A 149 -22.58 -10.19 -13.56
N ARG A 150 -21.89 -9.33 -12.79
CA ARG A 150 -22.42 -8.78 -11.53
C ARG A 150 -23.46 -7.70 -11.73
N MET A 151 -23.30 -6.88 -12.77
CA MET A 151 -24.29 -5.86 -13.13
C MET A 151 -25.58 -6.54 -13.62
N ASP A 152 -25.44 -7.61 -14.39
CA ASP A 152 -26.56 -8.38 -14.93
C ASP A 152 -27.27 -9.20 -13.83
N GLY A 153 -26.52 -9.71 -12.84
CA GLY A 153 -27.06 -10.43 -11.68
C GLY A 153 -27.78 -9.55 -10.65
N ALA A 154 -27.61 -8.22 -10.69
CA ALA A 154 -28.35 -7.28 -9.86
C ALA A 154 -29.71 -6.91 -10.49
N THR A 155 -30.46 -7.92 -10.92
CA THR A 155 -31.80 -7.73 -11.48
C THR A 155 -32.75 -7.24 -10.37
N ARG A 156 -33.72 -6.38 -10.71
CA ARG A 156 -34.71 -5.82 -9.78
C ARG A 156 -35.32 -6.89 -8.87
N GLU A 157 -35.63 -8.05 -9.42
CA GLU A 157 -36.28 -9.17 -8.73
C GLU A 157 -35.39 -9.79 -7.64
N ILE A 158 -34.09 -9.93 -7.90
CA ILE A 158 -33.13 -10.46 -6.93
C ILE A 158 -32.93 -9.47 -5.79
N CYS A 159 -32.88 -8.16 -6.10
CA CYS A 159 -32.80 -7.12 -5.07
C CYS A 159 -34.08 -7.04 -4.23
N SER A 160 -35.26 -7.10 -4.84
CA SER A 160 -36.53 -7.04 -4.11
C SER A 160 -36.72 -8.25 -3.21
N THR A 161 -36.45 -9.46 -3.71
CA THR A 161 -36.54 -10.69 -2.92
C THR A 161 -35.58 -10.68 -1.74
N TRP A 162 -34.34 -10.22 -1.91
CA TRP A 162 -33.40 -10.07 -0.80
C TRP A 162 -33.91 -9.09 0.26
N PHE A 163 -34.39 -7.90 -0.15
CA PHE A 163 -34.95 -6.91 0.77
C PHE A 163 -36.18 -7.43 1.51
N ASP A 164 -37.08 -8.12 0.82
CA ASP A 164 -38.27 -8.74 1.41
C ASP A 164 -37.90 -9.81 2.44
N THR A 165 -36.88 -10.63 2.16
CA THR A 165 -36.38 -11.62 3.13
C THR A 165 -35.73 -10.98 4.35
N TYR A 166 -34.97 -9.91 4.15
CA TYR A 166 -34.36 -9.15 5.24
C TYR A 166 -35.41 -8.50 6.14
N GLN A 167 -36.44 -7.91 5.55
CA GLN A 167 -37.51 -7.22 6.27
C GLN A 167 -38.43 -8.18 7.05
N LYS A 168 -38.49 -9.46 6.66
CA LYS A 168 -39.16 -10.53 7.41
C LYS A 168 -38.31 -11.13 8.53
N ALA A 169 -37.00 -10.94 8.50
CA ALA A 169 -36.06 -11.47 9.49
C ALA A 169 -35.83 -10.50 10.67
N ILE A 170 -36.28 -9.25 10.53
CA ILE A 170 -36.39 -8.24 11.60
C ILE A 170 -37.77 -8.35 12.24
#